data_AF-A0A2K3LV66-F1
#
_entry.id   AF-A0A2K3LV66-F1
#
_cell.length_a   1.000
_cell.length_b   1.000
_cell.length_c   1.000
_cell.angle_alpha   90.00
_cell.angle_beta   90.00
_cell.angle_gamma   90.00
#
_symmetry.space_group_name_H-M   'P 1'
#
loop_
_entity.id
_entity.type
_entity.pdbx_description
1 polymer ?
#
loop_
_entity_poly.entity_id
_entity_poly.type
_entity_poly.pdbx_seq_one_letter_code
_entity_poly.pdbx_strand_id
1 'polypeptide(L)'
;MDSSFECGQSPASPVIKRLCRMLCIDTEELIENFDDFSEFVKELNDYAWRLNKEEKRFLDSVLRLQKGLTSDASFVIAVENVKECHTEDYEDKLAKVKDSYAATKKKLKENVAAQGEQISNLMKEKEETVSTVEALGEADAMKRIVDGKLVPYTPPQ
;
A
#
# COMPACT_ATOMS: atom_id res chain seq x y z
N MET A 1 59.37 47.54 30.45
CA MET A 1 58.11 48.17 30.03
C MET A 1 57.43 47.18 29.10
N ASP A 2 56.33 46.64 29.64
CA ASP A 2 55.20 45.96 29.00
C ASP A 2 55.50 44.74 28.12
N SER A 3 55.72 43.63 28.84
CA SER A 3 55.64 42.27 28.32
C SER A 3 54.20 41.96 27.90
N SER A 4 53.96 41.89 26.59
CA SER A 4 52.74 41.35 26.01
C SER A 4 52.60 39.86 26.35
N PHE A 5 51.95 39.55 27.48
CA PHE A 5 51.28 38.27 27.65
C PHE A 5 49.80 38.51 27.35
N GLU A 6 49.34 38.08 26.17
CA GLU A 6 47.92 37.84 25.92
C GLU A 6 47.48 36.63 26.77
N CYS A 7 47.30 36.87 28.07
CA CYS A 7 46.73 35.93 29.00
C CYS A 7 45.20 36.01 28.87
N GLY A 8 44.54 34.98 28.30
CA GLY A 8 43.11 34.80 28.57
C GLY A 8 42.21 34.10 27.55
N GLN A 9 42.67 33.56 26.42
CA GLN A 9 41.76 32.77 25.56
C GLN A 9 41.69 31.31 26.03
N SER A 10 40.50 30.91 26.51
CA SER A 10 40.17 29.51 26.81
C SER A 10 40.44 28.65 25.58
N PRO A 11 41.14 27.51 25.70
CA PRO A 11 41.39 26.60 24.58
C PRO A 11 40.09 26.01 24.00
N ALA A 12 39.00 26.04 24.76
CA ALA A 12 37.68 25.64 24.31
C ALA A 12 36.95 26.74 23.50
N SER A 13 37.46 27.99 23.51
CA SER A 13 36.82 29.13 22.84
C SER A 13 36.53 28.90 21.35
N PRO A 14 37.41 28.27 20.55
CA PRO A 14 37.10 27.95 19.16
C PRO A 14 35.91 27.00 19.02
N VAL A 15 35.87 25.92 19.83
CA VAL A 15 34.80 24.92 19.81
C VAL A 15 33.47 25.53 20.26
N ILE A 16 33.50 26.32 21.33
CA ILE A 16 32.33 27.05 21.83
C ILE A 16 31.79 28.01 20.75
N LYS A 17 32.66 28.75 20.06
CA LYS A 17 32.24 29.63 18.96
C LYS A 17 31.60 28.87 17.81
N ARG A 18 32.12 27.68 17.45
CA ARG A 18 31.53 26.82 16.42
C ARG A 18 30.16 26.31 16.85
N LEU A 19 30.06 25.76 18.06
CA LEU A 19 28.79 25.31 18.63
C LEU A 19 27.76 26.44 18.68
N CYS A 20 28.14 27.64 19.13
CA CYS A 20 27.23 28.78 19.11
C CYS A 20 26.75 29.13 17.70
N ARG A 21 27.61 29.06 16.67
CA ARG A 21 27.19 29.29 15.28
C ARG A 21 26.21 28.23 14.81
N MET A 22 26.50 26.95 15.08
CA MET A 22 25.58 25.86 14.74
C MET A 22 24.26 25.95 15.50
N LEU A 23 24.25 26.45 16.73
CA LEU A 23 23.02 26.65 17.49
C LEU A 23 22.23 27.90 17.06
N CYS A 24 22.81 28.74 16.20
CA CYS A 24 22.16 29.92 15.62
C CYS A 24 21.60 29.70 14.22
N ILE A 25 21.85 28.55 13.58
CA ILE A 25 21.22 28.19 12.31
C ILE A 25 19.82 27.61 12.55
N ASP A 26 19.06 27.42 11.48
CA ASP A 26 17.73 26.84 11.55
C ASP A 26 17.76 25.39 12.09
N THR A 27 16.68 24.98 12.73
CA THR A 27 16.62 23.67 13.41
C THR A 27 16.78 22.51 12.44
N GLU A 28 16.28 22.66 11.21
CA GLU A 28 16.40 21.66 10.14
C GLU A 28 17.87 21.46 9.74
N GLU A 29 18.60 22.54 9.46
CA GLU A 29 20.03 22.48 9.14
C GLU A 29 20.86 21.93 10.31
N LEU A 30 20.50 22.23 11.56
CA LEU A 30 21.17 21.66 12.73
C LEU A 30 20.99 20.14 12.83
N ILE A 31 19.80 19.63 12.49
CA ILE A 31 19.52 18.18 12.48
C ILE A 31 20.29 17.51 11.34
N GLU A 32 20.36 18.13 10.16
CA GLU A 32 21.15 17.61 9.03
C GLU A 32 22.65 17.52 9.34
N ASN A 33 23.17 18.48 10.12
CA ASN A 33 24.57 18.50 10.55
C ASN A 33 24.77 17.94 11.97
N PHE A 34 23.89 17.02 12.42
CA PHE A 34 23.91 16.50 13.78
C PHE A 34 25.21 15.75 14.12
N ASP A 35 25.83 15.08 13.15
CA ASP A 35 27.09 14.36 13.36
C ASP A 35 28.24 15.32 13.68
N ASP A 36 28.38 16.40 12.91
CA ASP A 36 29.36 17.47 13.15
C ASP A 36 29.09 18.15 14.50
N PHE A 37 27.82 18.44 14.80
CA PHE A 37 27.42 18.97 16.10
C PHE A 37 27.88 18.04 17.22
N SER A 38 27.59 16.74 17.11
CA SER A 38 27.99 15.73 18.09
C SER A 38 29.50 15.62 18.24
N GLU A 39 30.28 15.82 17.16
CA GLU A 39 31.74 15.82 17.21
C GLU A 39 32.24 17.02 18.01
N PHE A 40 31.72 18.22 17.76
CA PHE A 40 32.09 19.42 18.53
C PHE A 40 31.64 19.35 20.00
N VAL A 41 30.52 18.69 20.33
CA VAL A 41 30.14 18.45 21.74
C VAL A 41 31.16 17.56 22.44
N LYS A 42 31.62 16.49 21.78
CA LYS A 42 32.67 15.60 22.30
C LYS A 42 33.98 16.36 22.49
N GLU A 43 34.39 17.13 21.49
CA GLU A 43 35.59 17.98 21.55
C GLU A 43 35.51 18.96 22.73
N LEU A 44 34.36 19.62 22.93
CA LEU A 44 34.17 20.52 24.08
C LEU A 44 34.21 19.76 25.42
N ASN A 45 33.66 18.55 25.47
CA ASN A 45 33.66 17.72 26.66
C ASN A 45 35.08 17.23 27.03
N ASP A 46 35.95 17.01 26.06
CA ASP A 46 37.37 16.69 26.30
C ASP A 46 38.11 17.84 27.01
N TYR A 47 37.62 19.08 26.84
CA TYR A 47 38.09 20.25 27.56
C TYR A 47 37.42 20.47 28.93
N ALA A 48 36.51 19.61 29.40
CA ALA A 48 35.69 19.83 30.60
C ALA A 48 36.49 20.22 31.85
N TRP A 49 37.71 19.71 31.98
CA TRP A 49 38.62 20.01 33.10
C TRP A 49 39.20 21.44 33.08
N ARG A 50 39.22 22.10 31.93
CA ARG A 50 39.70 23.49 31.74
C ARG A 50 38.60 24.52 31.66
N LEU A 51 37.34 24.09 31.58
CA LEU A 51 36.20 24.99 31.43
C LEU A 51 35.98 25.82 32.69
N ASN A 52 35.72 27.10 32.50
CA ASN A 52 35.23 27.98 33.56
C ASN A 52 33.75 27.68 33.89
N LYS A 53 33.19 28.38 34.89
CA LYS A 53 31.83 28.11 35.38
C LYS A 53 30.75 28.30 34.30
N GLU A 54 30.91 29.29 33.43
CA GLU A 54 29.95 29.59 32.36
C GLU A 54 30.06 28.56 31.23
N GLU A 55 31.30 28.25 30.83
CA GLU A 55 31.57 27.23 29.80
C GLU A 55 31.07 25.85 30.23
N LYS A 56 31.18 25.50 31.52
CA LYS A 56 30.61 24.26 32.06
C LYS A 56 29.08 24.22 31.95
N ARG A 57 28.39 25.32 32.28
CA ARG A 57 26.93 25.40 32.11
C ARG A 57 26.53 25.31 30.64
N PHE A 58 27.33 25.90 29.75
CA PHE A 58 27.13 25.78 28.32
C PHE A 58 27.25 24.32 27.88
N LEU A 59 28.33 23.63 28.27
CA LEU A 59 28.52 22.20 28.00
C LEU A 59 27.36 21.37 28.54
N ASP A 60 26.91 21.57 29.77
CA ASP A 60 25.76 20.87 30.35
C ASP A 60 24.48 21.06 29.51
N SER A 61 24.26 22.28 29.02
CA SER A 61 23.09 22.61 28.20
C SER A 61 23.17 21.94 26.83
N VAL A 62 24.35 21.95 26.21
CA VAL A 62 24.60 21.33 24.90
C VAL A 62 24.50 19.80 25.00
N LEU A 63 25.03 19.18 26.06
CA LEU A 63 24.89 17.74 26.32
C LEU A 63 23.42 17.33 26.52
N ARG A 64 22.63 18.16 27.21
CA ARG A 64 21.19 17.92 27.36
C ARG A 64 20.47 17.99 26.01
N LEU A 65 20.80 18.98 25.18
CA LEU A 65 20.25 19.12 23.84
C LEU A 65 20.60 17.90 22.96
N GLN A 66 21.87 17.51 22.90
CA GLN A 66 22.33 16.34 22.14
C GLN A 66 21.56 15.07 22.51
N LYS A 67 21.35 14.83 23.81
CA LYS A 67 20.56 13.70 24.30
C LYS A 67 19.10 13.75 23.84
N GLY A 68 18.49 14.94 23.88
CA GLY A 68 17.13 15.16 23.37
C GLY A 68 17.03 14.79 21.90
N LEU A 69 17.91 15.36 21.06
CA LEU A 69 17.93 15.09 19.62
C LEU A 69 18.16 13.61 19.29
N THR A 70 19.06 12.94 20.02
CA THR A 70 19.31 11.49 19.83
C THR A 70 18.08 10.64 20.18
N SER A 71 17.37 11.02 21.25
CA SER A 71 16.14 10.34 21.67
C SER A 71 15.02 10.54 20.65
N ASP A 72 14.87 11.76 20.15
CA ASP A 72 13.84 12.09 19.17
C ASP A 72 14.11 11.41 17.83
N ALA A 73 15.37 11.35 17.38
CA ALA A 73 15.75 10.58 16.19
C ALA A 73 15.36 9.10 16.29
N SER A 74 15.57 8.49 17.46
CA SER A 74 15.17 7.10 17.72
C SER A 74 13.65 6.91 17.62
N PHE A 75 12.87 7.89 18.10
CA PHE A 75 11.42 7.89 17.99
C PHE A 75 10.95 8.06 16.54
N VAL A 76 11.54 8.99 15.79
CA VAL A 76 11.22 9.21 14.37
C VAL A 76 11.47 7.94 13.55
N ILE A 77 12.64 7.31 13.72
CA ILE A 77 12.98 6.04 13.05
C ILE A 77 11.96 4.95 13.43
N ALA A 78 11.56 4.85 14.69
CA ALA A 78 10.56 3.88 15.12
C ALA A 78 9.17 4.13 14.48
N VAL A 79 8.75 5.39 14.37
CA VAL A 79 7.48 5.78 13.74
C VAL A 79 7.52 5.53 12.23
N GLU A 80 8.63 5.85 11.56
CA GLU A 80 8.82 5.60 10.13
C GLU A 80 8.79 4.11 9.81
N ASN A 81 9.47 3.28 10.61
CA ASN A 81 9.44 1.82 10.45
C ASN A 81 8.02 1.25 10.63
N VAL A 82 7.23 1.76 11.58
CA VAL A 82 5.82 1.34 11.74
C VAL A 82 4.98 1.73 10.51
N LYS A 83 5.23 2.91 9.93
CA LYS A 83 4.55 3.36 8.71
C LYS A 83 4.90 2.48 7.50
N GLU A 84 6.13 2.00 7.42
CA GLU A 84 6.58 1.06 6.38
C GLU A 84 5.86 -0.30 6.50
N CYS A 85 5.77 -0.87 7.71
CA CYS A 85 5.03 -2.12 7.95
C CYS A 85 3.55 -2.04 7.52
N HIS A 86 2.90 -0.88 7.66
CA HIS A 86 1.52 -0.72 7.21
C HIS A 86 1.38 -0.76 5.68
N THR A 87 2.36 -0.23 4.94
CA THR A 87 2.30 -0.15 3.47
C THR A 87 2.35 -1.54 2.84
N GLU A 88 3.25 -2.41 3.33
CA GLU A 88 3.35 -3.81 2.88
C GLU A 88 2.04 -4.59 3.13
N ASP A 89 1.41 -4.34 4.27
CA ASP A 89 0.14 -4.95 4.69
C ASP A 89 -1.03 -4.57 3.75
N TYR A 90 -1.03 -3.35 3.21
CA TYR A 90 -2.02 -2.90 2.22
C TYR A 90 -1.77 -3.51 0.83
N GLU A 91 -0.51 -3.65 0.42
CA GLU A 91 -0.17 -4.23 -0.88
C GLU A 91 -0.51 -5.72 -0.96
N ASP A 92 -0.21 -6.50 0.08
CA ASP A 92 -0.58 -7.93 0.15
C ASP A 92 -2.11 -8.12 0.12
N LYS A 93 -2.85 -7.30 0.90
CA LYS A 93 -4.33 -7.31 0.87
C LYS A 93 -4.87 -6.93 -0.51
N LEU A 94 -4.26 -5.94 -1.17
CA LEU A 94 -4.66 -5.51 -2.52
C LEU A 94 -4.40 -6.60 -3.57
N ALA A 95 -3.27 -7.31 -3.49
CA ALA A 95 -2.95 -8.43 -4.36
C ALA A 95 -3.98 -9.57 -4.19
N LYS A 96 -4.30 -9.94 -2.95
CA LYS A 96 -5.33 -10.96 -2.66
C LYS A 96 -6.71 -10.60 -3.20
N VAL A 97 -7.10 -9.32 -3.10
CA VAL A 97 -8.37 -8.85 -3.68
C VAL A 97 -8.37 -8.94 -5.20
N LYS A 98 -7.26 -8.56 -5.86
CA LYS A 98 -7.12 -8.67 -7.32
C LYS A 98 -7.22 -10.12 -7.79
N ASP A 99 -6.55 -11.04 -7.11
CA ASP A 99 -6.58 -12.47 -7.45
C ASP A 99 -7.96 -13.08 -7.25
N SER A 100 -8.62 -12.76 -6.13
CA SER A 100 -10.00 -13.17 -5.85
C SER A 100 -10.98 -12.65 -6.91
N TYR A 101 -10.83 -11.37 -7.31
CA TYR A 101 -11.64 -10.77 -8.36
C TYR A 101 -11.42 -11.46 -9.71
N ALA A 102 -10.16 -11.70 -10.10
CA ALA A 102 -9.82 -12.40 -11.33
C ALA A 102 -10.39 -13.82 -11.37
N ALA A 103 -10.28 -14.57 -10.27
CA ALA A 103 -10.85 -15.90 -10.12
C ALA A 103 -12.38 -15.89 -10.24
N THR A 104 -13.04 -14.93 -9.58
CA THR A 104 -14.51 -14.79 -9.60
C THR A 104 -15.01 -14.41 -10.99
N LYS A 105 -14.33 -13.48 -11.67
CA LYS A 105 -14.63 -13.08 -13.05
C LYS A 105 -14.52 -14.26 -14.03
N LYS A 106 -13.49 -15.11 -13.86
CA LYS A 106 -13.31 -16.31 -14.69
C LYS A 106 -14.46 -17.30 -14.49
N LYS A 107 -14.80 -17.63 -13.24
CA LYS A 107 -15.93 -18.52 -12.91
C LYS A 107 -17.26 -18.03 -13.47
N LEU A 108 -17.53 -16.72 -13.39
CA LEU A 108 -18.75 -16.14 -13.94
C LEU A 108 -18.82 -16.33 -15.46
N LYS A 109 -17.71 -16.13 -16.19
CA LYS A 109 -17.66 -16.32 -17.64
C LYS A 109 -17.91 -17.77 -18.04
N GLU A 110 -17.31 -18.73 -17.33
CA GLU A 110 -17.52 -20.17 -17.56
C GLU A 110 -18.98 -20.58 -17.32
N ASN A 111 -19.59 -20.09 -16.25
CA ASN A 111 -21.00 -20.35 -15.96
C ASN A 111 -21.94 -19.78 -17.03
N VAL A 112 -21.66 -18.56 -17.51
CA VAL A 112 -22.44 -17.94 -18.60
C VAL A 112 -22.32 -18.75 -19.89
N ALA A 113 -21.12 -19.23 -20.22
CA ALA A 113 -20.92 -20.08 -21.39
C ALA A 113 -21.68 -21.41 -21.28
N ALA A 114 -21.60 -22.07 -20.11
CA ALA A 114 -22.31 -23.32 -19.85
C ALA A 114 -23.84 -23.17 -19.91
N GLN A 115 -24.39 -22.08 -19.36
CA GLN A 115 -25.82 -21.78 -19.48
C GLN A 115 -26.24 -21.49 -20.93
N GLY A 116 -25.42 -20.76 -21.70
CA GLY A 116 -25.69 -20.48 -23.11
C GLY A 116 -25.77 -21.75 -23.97
N GLU A 117 -24.89 -22.72 -23.71
CA GLU A 117 -24.89 -24.02 -24.37
C GLU A 117 -26.16 -24.83 -24.05
N GLN A 118 -26.56 -24.89 -22.78
CA GLN A 118 -27.80 -25.56 -22.38
C GLN A 118 -29.05 -24.95 -23.04
N ILE A 119 -29.13 -23.62 -23.10
CA ILE A 119 -30.23 -22.93 -23.78
C ILE A 119 -30.24 -23.26 -25.28
N SER A 120 -29.08 -23.32 -25.93
CA SER A 120 -28.98 -23.65 -27.35
C SER A 120 -29.44 -25.10 -27.63
N ASN A 121 -29.04 -26.06 -26.80
CA ASN A 121 -29.48 -27.45 -26.95
C ASN A 121 -30.99 -27.60 -26.74
N LEU A 122 -31.56 -26.96 -25.72
CA LEU A 122 -32.99 -26.99 -25.45
C LEU A 122 -33.82 -26.35 -26.58
N MET A 123 -33.31 -25.28 -27.20
CA MET A 123 -33.98 -24.67 -28.37
C MET A 123 -34.03 -25.62 -29.57
N LYS A 124 -32.97 -26.37 -29.84
CA LYS A 124 -32.96 -27.37 -30.94
C LYS A 124 -33.94 -28.51 -30.67
N GLU A 125 -33.93 -29.06 -29.46
CA GLU A 125 -34.86 -30.13 -29.07
C GLU A 125 -36.32 -29.66 -29.16
N LYS A 126 -36.59 -28.41 -28.77
CA LYS A 126 -37.92 -27.81 -28.93
C LYS A 126 -38.33 -27.68 -30.40
N GLU A 127 -37.43 -27.27 -31.29
CA GLU A 127 -37.72 -27.14 -32.73
C GLU A 127 -38.04 -28.50 -33.36
N GLU A 128 -37.26 -29.53 -33.04
CA GLU A 128 -37.47 -30.90 -33.50
C GLU A 128 -38.81 -31.47 -33.00
N THR A 129 -39.12 -31.28 -31.73
CA THR A 129 -40.39 -31.77 -31.14
C THR A 129 -41.59 -31.02 -31.71
N VAL A 130 -41.51 -29.70 -31.91
CA VAL A 130 -42.57 -28.91 -32.57
C VAL A 130 -42.83 -29.43 -33.98
N SER A 131 -41.77 -29.65 -34.77
CA SER A 131 -41.90 -30.18 -36.13
C SER A 131 -42.56 -31.57 -36.16
N THR A 132 -42.22 -32.46 -35.23
CA THR A 132 -42.86 -33.79 -35.15
C THR A 132 -44.34 -33.72 -34.76
N VAL A 133 -44.72 -32.80 -33.87
CA VAL A 133 -46.13 -32.62 -33.44
C VAL A 133 -46.96 -32.03 -34.58
N GLU A 134 -46.43 -31.06 -35.33
CA GLU A 134 -47.09 -30.49 -36.50
C GLU A 134 -47.36 -31.56 -37.57
N ALA A 135 -46.35 -32.37 -37.91
CA ALA A 135 -46.51 -33.48 -38.87
C ALA A 135 -47.55 -34.51 -38.41
N LEU A 136 -47.64 -34.80 -37.11
CA LEU A 136 -48.64 -35.70 -36.54
C LEU A 136 -50.07 -35.12 -36.68
N GLY A 137 -50.22 -33.82 -36.45
CA GLY A 137 -51.48 -33.10 -36.61
C GLY A 137 -51.96 -33.08 -38.07
N GLU A 138 -51.06 -32.85 -39.02
CA GLU A 138 -51.36 -32.91 -40.46
C GLU A 138 -51.79 -34.32 -40.90
N ALA A 139 -51.08 -35.35 -40.43
CA ALA A 139 -51.43 -36.75 -40.72
C ALA A 139 -52.79 -37.16 -40.13
N ASP A 140 -53.19 -36.58 -38.99
CA ASP A 140 -54.49 -36.85 -38.38
C ASP A 140 -55.63 -36.05 -39.03
N ALA A 141 -55.36 -34.82 -39.49
CA ALA A 141 -56.32 -34.00 -40.24
C ALA A 141 -56.75 -34.62 -41.59
N MET A 142 -55.93 -35.52 -42.17
CA MET A 142 -56.27 -36.29 -43.38
C MET A 142 -57.11 -37.55 -43.14
N LYS A 143 -57.67 -37.74 -41.93
CA LYS A 143 -58.54 -38.88 -41.60
C LYS A 143 -59.99 -38.42 -41.43
N ARG A 144 -60.95 -39.25 -41.87
CA ARG A 144 -62.39 -39.04 -41.68
C ARG A 144 -62.99 -40.16 -40.85
N ILE A 145 -64.09 -39.89 -40.17
CA ILE A 145 -64.86 -40.91 -39.44
C ILE A 145 -65.94 -41.46 -40.38
N VAL A 146 -65.94 -42.77 -40.60
CA VAL A 146 -67.01 -43.50 -41.31
C VAL A 146 -67.47 -44.65 -40.41
N ASP A 147 -68.76 -44.73 -40.10
CA ASP A 147 -69.36 -45.75 -39.22
C ASP A 147 -68.64 -45.93 -37.87
N GLY A 148 -68.19 -44.82 -37.28
CA GLY A 148 -67.47 -44.82 -35.99
C GLY A 148 -66.01 -45.31 -36.07
N LYS A 149 -65.48 -45.62 -37.27
CA LYS A 149 -64.05 -45.95 -37.49
C LYS A 149 -63.32 -44.82 -38.20
N LEU A 150 -62.10 -44.54 -37.76
CA LEU A 150 -61.20 -43.58 -38.39
C LEU A 150 -60.59 -44.22 -39.66
N VAL A 151 -60.79 -43.61 -40.83
CA VAL A 151 -60.26 -44.09 -42.12
C VAL A 151 -59.59 -42.95 -42.90
N PRO A 152 -58.50 -43.23 -43.67
CA PRO A 152 -57.86 -42.22 -44.52
C PRO A 152 -58.84 -41.59 -45.52
N TYR A 153 -58.76 -40.27 -45.71
CA TYR A 153 -59.56 -39.57 -46.71
C TYR A 153 -59.00 -39.81 -48.12
N THR A 154 -59.82 -40.37 -49.01
CA THR A 154 -59.53 -40.48 -50.44
C THR A 154 -60.52 -39.60 -51.21
N PRO A 155 -60.05 -38.63 -52.03
CA PRO A 155 -60.93 -37.79 -52.84
C PRO A 155 -61.76 -38.64 -53.82
N PRO A 156 -63.05 -38.32 -54.05
CA PRO A 156 -63.84 -38.98 -55.11
C PRO A 156 -63.25 -38.67 -56.49
N GLN A 157 -63.27 -39.65 -57.40
CA GLN A 157 -62.88 -39.50 -58.81
C GLN A 157 -63.99 -38.84 -59.64
#